data_AF-A0A8K0RG46-F1
#
_entry.id   AF-A0A8K0RG46-F1
#
_cell.length_a   1.000
_cell.length_b   1.000
_cell.length_c   1.000
_cell.angle_alpha   90.00
_cell.angle_beta   90.00
_cell.angle_gamma   90.00
#
_symmetry.space_group_name_H-M   'P 1'
#
loop_
_entity.id
_entity.type
_entity.pdbx_description
1 polymer ?
#
loop_
_entity_poly.entity_id
_entity_poly.type
_entity_poly.pdbx_seq_one_letter_code
_entity_poly.pdbx_strand_id
1 'polypeptide(L)'
;MSLVHMPTEIRLQIYSYVVPDAPLKSPSNVYSGLLYCCKTIKDELEPELCKSLVVCVHEIARKIREKGDDIIYTPPRTFSGWLRLTISRPKTKDMFVDGDPFLDFMHLHFSTLTITFHNDAQGYEYYRGRPETYQVAARTLATHIRKSSRLDGVGAYPAMKCCILDWSRYPTYASDWIMKSLAGNTMDQWEADAWLDDWGVLTGVAFFKKELEPLRTLWLDD
;
A
#
# COMPACT_ATOMS: atom_id res chain seq x y z
N MET A 1 14.74 36.30 8.56
CA MET A 1 14.11 36.42 7.24
C MET A 1 13.17 35.22 7.08
N SER A 2 11.88 35.41 6.81
CA SER A 2 10.91 34.30 6.71
C SER A 2 10.87 33.77 5.28
N LEU A 3 10.75 32.45 5.12
CA LEU A 3 10.73 31.74 3.82
C LEU A 3 9.69 32.35 2.86
N VAL A 4 8.53 32.74 3.38
CA VAL A 4 7.39 33.29 2.60
C VAL A 4 7.72 34.65 1.96
N HIS A 5 8.71 35.37 2.48
CA HIS A 5 9.10 36.69 1.96
C HIS A 5 10.16 36.60 0.85
N MET A 6 10.71 35.42 0.57
CA MET A 6 11.63 35.22 -0.54
C MET A 6 10.87 35.21 -1.88
N PRO A 7 11.53 35.45 -3.03
CA PRO A 7 10.91 35.19 -4.34
C PRO A 7 10.52 33.71 -4.50
N THR A 8 9.46 33.44 -5.27
CA THR A 8 8.93 32.08 -5.48
C THR A 8 9.98 31.15 -6.10
N GLU A 9 10.80 31.66 -7.00
CA GLU A 9 11.86 30.91 -7.69
C GLU A 9 12.89 30.36 -6.70
N ILE A 10 13.26 31.18 -5.69
CA ILE A 10 14.19 30.78 -4.64
C ILE A 10 13.53 29.75 -3.70
N ARG A 11 12.24 29.93 -3.38
CA ARG A 11 11.49 28.94 -2.58
C ARG A 11 11.44 27.58 -3.27
N LEU A 12 11.11 27.55 -4.57
CA LEU A 12 11.08 26.32 -5.36
C LEU A 12 12.45 25.64 -5.44
N GLN A 13 13.54 26.42 -5.57
CA GLN A 13 14.90 25.87 -5.48
C GLN A 13 15.17 25.24 -4.12
N ILE A 14 14.83 25.92 -3.01
CA ILE A 14 14.97 25.35 -1.66
C ILE A 14 14.15 24.05 -1.53
N TYR A 15 12.92 24.02 -2.05
CA TYR A 15 12.10 22.83 -2.02
C TYR A 15 12.73 21.65 -2.76
N SER A 16 13.41 21.87 -3.89
CA SER A 16 14.12 20.80 -4.59
C SER A 16 15.24 20.14 -3.78
N TYR A 17 15.79 20.83 -2.77
CA TYR A 17 16.77 20.24 -1.84
C TYR A 17 16.12 19.53 -0.64
N VAL A 18 14.86 19.82 -0.34
CA VAL A 18 14.13 19.25 0.81
C VAL A 18 13.23 18.09 0.39
N VAL A 19 12.66 18.14 -0.82
CA VAL A 19 11.85 17.08 -1.38
C VAL A 19 12.78 15.96 -1.85
N PRO A 20 12.71 14.76 -1.26
CA PRO A 20 13.47 13.63 -1.77
C PRO A 20 12.93 13.18 -3.13
N ASP A 21 13.81 12.64 -3.97
CA ASP A 21 13.44 12.10 -5.29
C ASP A 21 12.36 11.01 -5.22
N ALA A 22 12.28 10.30 -4.09
CA ALA A 22 11.25 9.31 -3.80
C ALA A 22 10.61 9.58 -2.42
N PRO A 23 9.58 10.43 -2.33
CA PRO A 23 8.97 10.84 -1.06
C PRO A 23 8.41 9.72 -0.20
N LEU A 24 8.12 8.56 -0.80
CA LEU A 24 7.67 7.37 -0.09
C LEU A 24 8.82 6.51 0.46
N LYS A 25 10.08 6.75 0.09
CA LYS A 25 11.24 6.04 0.67
C LYS A 25 11.64 6.59 2.04
N SER A 26 11.07 7.71 2.46
CA SER A 26 11.29 8.30 3.78
C SER A 26 9.96 8.52 4.49
N PRO A 27 9.94 8.50 5.83
CA PRO A 27 8.73 8.78 6.59
C PRO A 27 8.15 10.16 6.24
N SER A 28 6.83 10.26 6.14
CA SER A 28 6.15 11.50 5.73
C SER A 28 6.40 12.68 6.67
N ASN A 29 6.74 12.42 7.94
CA ASN A 29 7.03 13.45 8.93
C ASN A 29 8.23 14.33 8.57
N VAL A 30 9.14 13.85 7.71
CA VAL A 30 10.34 14.58 7.26
C VAL A 30 9.98 15.85 6.50
N TYR A 31 8.89 15.82 5.73
CA TYR A 31 8.48 16.93 4.88
C TYR A 31 7.04 17.42 5.14
N SER A 32 6.22 16.68 5.88
CA SER A 32 4.87 17.12 6.26
C SER A 32 4.90 18.41 7.09
N GLY A 33 5.92 18.61 7.94
CA GLY A 33 6.08 19.83 8.72
C GLY A 33 6.22 21.08 7.83
N LEU A 34 6.98 20.97 6.74
CA LEU A 34 7.12 22.04 5.76
C LEU A 34 5.83 22.23 4.96
N LEU A 35 5.24 21.12 4.48
CA LEU A 35 4.02 21.11 3.67
C LEU A 35 2.84 21.79 4.38
N TYR A 36 2.71 21.59 5.69
CA TYR A 36 1.60 22.14 6.49
C TYR A 36 1.98 23.39 7.28
N CYS A 37 3.15 23.98 7.02
CA CYS A 37 3.60 25.19 7.72
C CYS A 37 2.72 26.41 7.40
N CYS A 38 2.40 26.63 6.11
CA CYS A 38 1.43 27.63 5.70
C CYS A 38 0.83 27.30 4.32
N LYS A 39 -0.30 27.95 4.00
CA LYS A 39 -1.03 27.72 2.75
C LYS A 39 -0.17 27.97 1.50
N THR A 40 0.60 29.06 1.47
CA THR A 40 1.46 29.39 0.33
C THR A 40 2.51 28.31 0.05
N ILE A 41 3.20 27.84 1.09
CA ILE A 41 4.20 26.76 0.95
C ILE A 41 3.50 25.48 0.48
N LYS A 42 2.33 25.16 1.04
CA LYS A 42 1.56 23.99 0.63
C LYS A 42 1.22 24.02 -0.85
N ASP A 43 0.65 25.13 -1.31
CA ASP A 43 0.18 25.31 -2.69
C ASP A 43 1.34 25.22 -3.70
N GLU A 44 2.57 25.55 -3.29
CA GLU A 44 3.78 25.44 -4.11
C GLU A 44 4.45 24.08 -4.05
N LEU A 45 4.51 23.45 -2.86
CA LEU A 45 5.27 22.23 -2.60
C LEU A 45 4.48 20.95 -2.95
N GLU A 46 3.18 20.93 -2.69
CA GLU A 46 2.34 19.74 -2.90
C GLU A 46 2.36 19.24 -4.35
N PRO A 47 2.29 20.10 -5.39
CA PRO A 47 2.38 19.66 -6.77
C PRO A 47 3.73 18.99 -7.09
N GLU A 48 4.83 19.51 -6.58
CA GLU A 48 6.17 18.93 -6.81
C GLU A 48 6.32 17.56 -6.12
N LEU A 49 5.82 17.44 -4.88
CA LEU A 49 5.74 16.15 -4.18
C LEU A 49 4.90 15.14 -4.98
N CYS A 50 3.73 15.55 -5.47
CA CYS A 50 2.86 14.69 -6.26
C CYS A 50 3.53 14.21 -7.55
N LYS A 51 4.31 15.07 -8.23
CA LYS A 51 5.09 14.66 -9.42
C LYS A 51 6.09 13.55 -9.10
N SER A 52 6.88 13.70 -8.03
CA SER A 52 7.85 12.68 -7.62
C SER A 52 7.17 11.36 -7.19
N LEU A 53 5.99 11.45 -6.56
CA LEU A 53 5.18 10.29 -6.18
C LEU A 53 4.64 9.54 -7.40
N VAL A 54 4.17 10.27 -8.42
CA VAL A 54 3.76 9.67 -9.70
C VAL A 54 4.90 8.86 -10.28
N VAL A 55 6.11 9.42 -10.36
CA VAL A 55 7.28 8.74 -10.93
C VAL A 55 7.59 7.46 -10.16
N CYS A 56 7.63 7.53 -8.83
CA CYS A 56 7.93 6.39 -7.97
C CYS A 56 6.92 5.24 -8.16
N VAL A 57 5.61 5.54 -8.13
CA VAL A 57 4.56 4.51 -8.30
C VAL A 57 4.54 3.99 -9.74
N HIS A 58 4.79 4.86 -10.72
CA HIS A 58 4.84 4.47 -12.13
C HIS A 58 6.00 3.52 -12.42
N GLU A 59 7.14 3.68 -11.76
CA GLU A 59 8.27 2.77 -11.90
C GLU A 59 7.93 1.35 -11.42
N ILE A 60 7.27 1.21 -10.27
CA ILE A 60 6.83 -0.09 -9.77
C ILE A 60 5.76 -0.68 -10.71
N ALA A 61 4.78 0.13 -11.12
CA ALA A 61 3.76 -0.29 -12.07
C ALA A 61 4.35 -0.77 -13.41
N ARG A 62 5.40 -0.10 -13.91
CA ARG A 62 6.13 -0.53 -15.11
C ARG A 62 6.74 -1.92 -14.92
N LYS A 63 7.41 -2.19 -13.79
CA LYS A 63 7.99 -3.52 -13.51
C LYS A 63 6.92 -4.62 -13.47
N ILE A 64 5.75 -4.32 -12.91
CA ILE A 64 4.60 -5.25 -12.87
C ILE A 64 4.14 -5.56 -14.30
N ARG A 65 3.96 -4.53 -15.14
CA ARG A 65 3.56 -4.69 -16.55
C ARG A 65 4.59 -5.42 -17.40
N GLU A 66 5.88 -5.20 -17.15
CA GLU A 66 6.98 -5.93 -17.82
C GLU A 66 6.96 -7.43 -17.51
N LYS A 67 6.40 -7.83 -16.37
CA LYS A 67 6.18 -9.24 -16.01
C LYS A 67 4.93 -9.85 -16.67
N GLY A 68 4.13 -9.03 -17.35
CA GLY A 68 2.87 -9.44 -17.99
C GLY A 68 1.63 -9.34 -17.09
N ASP A 69 1.76 -8.72 -15.91
CA ASP A 69 0.62 -8.45 -15.02
C ASP A 69 0.04 -7.06 -15.29
N ASP A 70 -1.26 -6.87 -15.04
CA ASP A 70 -1.86 -5.53 -15.10
C ASP A 70 -1.91 -4.84 -13.73
N ILE A 71 -1.88 -3.52 -13.73
CA ILE A 71 -2.10 -2.69 -12.55
C ILE A 71 -2.68 -1.35 -12.97
N ILE A 72 -3.81 -1.02 -12.36
CA ILE A 72 -4.58 0.20 -12.60
C ILE A 72 -4.54 1.03 -11.32
N TYR A 73 -4.23 2.31 -11.44
CA TYR A 73 -4.35 3.27 -10.34
C TYR A 73 -4.63 4.65 -10.92
N THR A 74 -5.38 5.46 -10.18
CA THR A 74 -5.59 6.87 -10.54
C THR A 74 -4.67 7.72 -9.67
N PRO A 75 -3.70 8.45 -10.25
CA PRO A 75 -2.81 9.33 -9.49
C PRO A 75 -3.60 10.33 -8.62
N PRO A 76 -3.46 10.29 -7.29
CA PRO A 76 -4.07 11.29 -6.42
C PRO A 76 -3.53 12.69 -6.71
N ARG A 77 -4.38 13.70 -6.48
CA ARG A 77 -4.01 15.12 -6.66
C ARG A 77 -3.40 15.75 -5.41
N THR A 78 -3.46 15.06 -4.28
CA THR A 78 -2.99 15.56 -2.98
C THR A 78 -1.99 14.59 -2.38
N PHE A 79 -1.09 15.11 -1.56
CA PHE A 79 -0.10 14.31 -0.85
C PHE A 79 -0.78 13.30 0.10
N SER A 80 -1.84 13.72 0.80
CA SER A 80 -2.63 12.82 1.65
C SER A 80 -3.27 11.67 0.87
N GLY A 81 -3.73 11.93 -0.36
CA GLY A 81 -4.27 10.91 -1.23
C GLY A 81 -3.21 9.90 -1.67
N TRP A 82 -1.98 10.33 -1.93
CA TRP A 82 -0.86 9.42 -2.21
C TRP A 82 -0.50 8.53 -1.03
N LEU A 83 -0.60 9.03 0.21
CA LEU A 83 -0.39 8.21 1.40
C LEU A 83 -1.49 7.15 1.61
N ARG A 84 -2.64 7.30 0.95
CA ARG A 84 -3.81 6.41 0.99
C ARG A 84 -4.12 5.89 -0.42
N LEU A 85 -3.13 5.32 -1.08
CA LEU A 85 -3.25 4.92 -2.47
C LEU A 85 -4.14 3.69 -2.61
N THR A 86 -5.11 3.77 -3.51
CA THR A 86 -5.87 2.60 -3.98
C THR A 86 -5.40 2.20 -5.36
N ILE A 87 -5.10 0.91 -5.52
CA ILE A 87 -4.75 0.30 -6.78
C ILE A 87 -5.73 -0.83 -7.10
N SER A 88 -5.81 -1.19 -8.36
CA SER A 88 -6.57 -2.32 -8.84
C SER A 88 -5.65 -3.26 -9.62
N ARG A 89 -5.69 -4.55 -9.30
CA ARG A 89 -4.84 -5.57 -9.91
C ARG A 89 -5.68 -6.80 -10.26
N PRO A 90 -5.46 -7.46 -11.40
CA PRO A 90 -6.15 -8.72 -11.65
C PRO A 90 -5.60 -9.80 -10.74
N LYS A 91 -6.40 -10.83 -10.48
CA LYS A 91 -5.90 -12.01 -9.79
C LYS A 91 -4.93 -12.75 -10.72
N THR A 92 -3.65 -12.77 -10.36
CA THR A 92 -2.61 -13.48 -11.12
C THR A 92 -2.08 -14.67 -10.36
N LYS A 93 -1.60 -15.65 -11.11
CA LYS A 93 -0.82 -16.76 -10.58
C LYS A 93 0.43 -16.21 -9.88
N ASP A 94 0.81 -16.83 -8.77
CA ASP A 94 2.00 -16.45 -8.00
C ASP A 94 1.94 -14.99 -7.48
N MET A 95 0.74 -14.45 -7.24
CA MET A 95 0.60 -13.14 -6.63
C MET A 95 1.25 -13.09 -5.24
N PHE A 96 2.03 -12.04 -5.00
CA PHE A 96 2.79 -11.79 -3.78
C PHE A 96 3.88 -12.83 -3.46
N VAL A 97 4.33 -13.67 -4.40
CA VAL A 97 5.49 -14.55 -4.13
C VAL A 97 6.81 -13.77 -4.14
N ASP A 98 7.89 -14.39 -3.65
CA ASP A 98 9.25 -13.86 -3.78
C ASP A 98 9.55 -13.51 -5.27
N GLY A 99 9.88 -12.24 -5.54
CA GLY A 99 10.10 -11.73 -6.91
C GLY A 99 8.86 -11.20 -7.62
N ASP A 100 7.72 -11.07 -6.94
CA ASP A 100 6.63 -10.20 -7.40
C ASP A 100 7.04 -8.73 -7.23
N PRO A 101 7.17 -7.93 -8.31
CA PRO A 101 7.54 -6.51 -8.21
C PRO A 101 6.57 -5.70 -7.37
N PHE A 102 5.36 -6.21 -7.16
CA PHE A 102 4.40 -5.61 -6.25
C PHE A 102 4.95 -5.41 -4.83
N LEU A 103 5.79 -6.34 -4.36
CA LEU A 103 6.34 -6.27 -3.01
C LEU A 103 7.21 -5.02 -2.78
N ASP A 104 7.67 -4.34 -3.84
CA ASP A 104 8.35 -3.05 -3.75
C ASP A 104 7.48 -1.99 -3.02
N PHE A 105 6.15 -2.04 -3.19
CA PHE A 105 5.24 -1.14 -2.47
C PHE A 105 5.28 -1.33 -0.95
N MET A 106 5.67 -2.51 -0.46
CA MET A 106 5.75 -2.76 0.98
C MET A 106 6.85 -1.95 1.66
N HIS A 107 7.87 -1.55 0.91
CA HIS A 107 9.01 -0.79 1.38
C HIS A 107 8.80 0.73 1.28
N LEU A 108 7.57 1.16 0.93
CA LEU A 108 7.18 2.55 0.81
C LEU A 108 6.30 2.97 2.00
N HIS A 109 6.46 4.21 2.48
CA HIS A 109 5.79 4.78 3.65
C HIS A 109 4.34 5.20 3.39
N PHE A 110 3.51 4.30 2.88
CA PHE A 110 2.07 4.50 2.82
C PHE A 110 1.46 4.51 4.23
N SER A 111 0.47 5.37 4.45
CA SER A 111 -0.44 5.22 5.58
C SER A 111 -1.36 4.02 5.34
N THR A 112 -1.93 3.96 4.14
CA THR A 112 -2.77 2.84 3.69
C THR A 112 -2.50 2.58 2.21
N LEU A 113 -2.27 1.32 1.86
CA LEU A 113 -2.27 0.87 0.49
C LEU A 113 -3.43 -0.11 0.31
N THR A 114 -4.41 0.27 -0.49
CA THR A 114 -5.58 -0.58 -0.78
C THR A 114 -5.42 -1.24 -2.13
N ILE A 115 -5.58 -2.55 -2.16
CA ILE A 115 -5.51 -3.38 -3.36
C ILE A 115 -6.90 -3.95 -3.60
N THR A 116 -7.54 -3.45 -4.64
CA THR A 116 -8.81 -3.99 -5.13
C THR A 116 -8.53 -4.98 -6.24
N PHE A 117 -9.33 -6.04 -6.33
CA PHE A 117 -9.22 -6.98 -7.43
C PHE A 117 -10.16 -6.56 -8.57
N HIS A 118 -9.72 -6.71 -9.83
CA HIS A 118 -10.59 -6.64 -11.01
C HIS A 118 -10.54 -7.98 -11.77
N ASN A 119 -11.71 -8.46 -12.21
CA ASN A 119 -11.91 -9.87 -12.56
C ASN A 119 -11.78 -10.14 -14.07
N ASP A 120 -10.74 -9.60 -14.68
CA ASP A 120 -10.44 -9.84 -16.09
C ASP A 120 -9.70 -11.20 -16.28
N ALA A 121 -9.24 -11.81 -15.18
CA ALA A 121 -8.47 -13.04 -15.14
C ALA A 121 -9.36 -14.29 -15.00
N GLN A 122 -10.13 -14.62 -16.04
CA GLN A 122 -10.78 -15.93 -16.13
C GLN A 122 -9.73 -17.06 -16.21
N GLY A 123 -9.95 -18.19 -15.52
CA GLY A 123 -9.19 -19.44 -15.72
C GLY A 123 -8.11 -19.80 -14.69
N TYR A 124 -7.94 -19.02 -13.63
CA TYR A 124 -6.88 -19.27 -12.61
C TYR A 124 -7.35 -20.08 -11.40
N GLU A 125 -8.60 -20.56 -11.36
CA GLU A 125 -9.19 -21.13 -10.14
C GLU A 125 -8.48 -22.40 -9.62
N TYR A 126 -7.76 -23.14 -10.48
CA TYR A 126 -7.03 -24.35 -10.09
C TYR A 126 -5.67 -24.45 -10.80
N TYR A 127 -4.59 -24.07 -10.12
CA TYR A 127 -3.23 -24.34 -10.56
C TYR A 127 -2.57 -25.39 -9.65
N ARG A 128 -2.02 -26.47 -10.24
CA ARG A 128 -1.38 -27.60 -9.52
C ARG A 128 -2.23 -28.20 -8.39
N GLY A 129 -3.55 -28.24 -8.55
CA GLY A 129 -4.47 -28.77 -7.54
C GLY A 129 -4.59 -27.93 -6.26
N ARG A 130 -4.05 -26.70 -6.26
CA ARG A 130 -4.27 -25.72 -5.18
C ARG A 130 -5.26 -24.65 -5.66
N PRO A 131 -6.24 -24.28 -4.84
CA PRO A 131 -7.18 -23.23 -5.19
C PRO A 131 -6.44 -21.88 -5.17
N GLU A 132 -6.33 -21.19 -6.31
CA GLU A 132 -5.82 -19.80 -6.34
C GLU A 132 -6.96 -18.84 -6.03
N THR A 133 -7.26 -18.75 -4.75
CA THR A 133 -8.31 -17.90 -4.19
C THR A 133 -7.71 -16.61 -3.65
N TYR A 134 -8.52 -15.55 -3.52
CA TYR A 134 -8.08 -14.28 -2.91
C TYR A 134 -7.53 -14.50 -1.49
N GLN A 135 -8.07 -15.48 -0.79
CA GLN A 135 -7.61 -15.93 0.51
C GLN A 135 -6.19 -16.51 0.51
N VAL A 136 -5.80 -17.22 -0.57
CA VAL A 136 -4.42 -17.69 -0.73
C VAL A 136 -3.49 -16.52 -0.98
N ALA A 137 -3.88 -15.56 -1.84
CA ALA A 137 -3.10 -14.33 -2.04
C ALA A 137 -2.92 -13.56 -0.71
N ALA A 138 -3.98 -13.38 0.06
CA ALA A 138 -3.94 -12.78 1.39
C ALA A 138 -2.97 -13.50 2.33
N ARG A 139 -3.02 -14.84 2.38
CA ARG A 139 -2.08 -15.64 3.17
C ARG A 139 -0.63 -15.47 2.71
N THR A 140 -0.40 -15.45 1.40
CA THR A 140 0.95 -15.26 0.83
C THR A 140 1.50 -13.90 1.25
N LEU A 141 0.71 -12.83 1.10
CA LEU A 141 1.11 -11.50 1.56
C LEU A 141 1.40 -11.46 3.07
N ALA A 142 0.53 -12.06 3.90
CA ALA A 142 0.77 -12.18 5.34
C ALA A 142 2.11 -12.88 5.64
N THR A 143 2.44 -13.94 4.90
CA THR A 143 3.72 -14.64 5.05
C THR A 143 4.90 -13.74 4.72
N HIS A 144 4.79 -12.89 3.68
CA HIS A 144 5.81 -11.91 3.33
C HIS A 144 5.98 -10.83 4.40
N ILE A 145 4.90 -10.22 4.87
CA ILE A 145 4.93 -9.25 5.98
C ILE A 145 5.67 -9.84 7.19
N ARG A 146 5.37 -11.10 7.54
CA ARG A 146 6.02 -11.82 8.64
C ARG A 146 7.50 -12.10 8.42
N LYS A 147 7.87 -12.53 7.21
CA LYS A 147 9.27 -12.83 6.85
C LYS A 147 10.09 -11.55 6.93
N SER A 148 9.58 -10.46 6.37
CA SER A 148 10.19 -9.15 6.40
C SER A 148 10.31 -8.58 7.81
N SER A 149 9.32 -8.81 8.69
CA SER A 149 9.36 -8.34 10.08
C SER A 149 10.34 -9.08 10.98
N ARG A 150 10.94 -10.19 10.53
CA ARG A 150 11.90 -11.00 11.29
C ARG A 150 13.35 -10.77 10.87
N LEU A 151 13.55 -10.08 9.76
CA LEU A 151 14.88 -9.80 9.24
C LEU A 151 15.38 -8.51 9.91
N ASP A 152 16.31 -8.65 10.84
CA ASP A 152 16.99 -7.52 11.48
C ASP A 152 17.98 -6.88 10.50
N GLY A 153 17.46 -5.99 9.65
CA GLY A 153 18.26 -5.21 8.72
C GLY A 153 17.59 -3.89 8.38
N VAL A 154 18.38 -2.81 8.30
CA VAL A 154 17.93 -1.50 7.81
C VAL A 154 17.47 -1.69 6.36
N GLY A 155 16.15 -1.61 6.13
CA GLY A 155 15.52 -1.85 4.82
C GLY A 155 14.73 -3.16 4.69
N ALA A 156 14.81 -4.05 5.67
CA ALA A 156 14.09 -5.33 5.62
C ALA A 156 12.63 -5.25 6.11
N TYR A 157 12.29 -4.23 6.89
CA TYR A 157 10.95 -4.04 7.45
C TYR A 157 10.00 -3.37 6.44
N PRO A 158 8.72 -3.80 6.37
CA PRO A 158 7.73 -3.07 5.60
C PRO A 158 7.56 -1.66 6.17
N ALA A 159 7.80 -0.66 5.33
CA ALA A 159 7.71 0.76 5.70
C ALA A 159 6.25 1.22 5.79
N MET A 160 5.37 0.61 4.99
CA MET A 160 3.94 0.90 5.03
C MET A 160 3.32 0.60 6.39
N LYS A 161 2.23 1.29 6.68
CA LYS A 161 1.50 1.21 7.94
C LYS A 161 0.32 0.26 7.89
N CYS A 162 -0.39 0.26 6.76
CA CYS A 162 -1.55 -0.58 6.51
C CYS A 162 -1.60 -1.03 5.04
N CYS A 163 -1.93 -2.30 4.82
CA CYS A 163 -2.21 -2.88 3.52
C CYS A 163 -3.59 -3.53 3.55
N ILE A 164 -4.47 -3.14 2.64
CA ILE A 164 -5.84 -3.63 2.54
C ILE A 164 -5.95 -4.45 1.27
N LEU A 165 -6.41 -5.69 1.38
CA LEU A 165 -6.81 -6.52 0.26
C LEU A 165 -8.34 -6.59 0.23
N ASP A 166 -8.94 -5.99 -0.79
CA ASP A 166 -10.39 -5.90 -0.95
C ASP A 166 -10.86 -6.66 -2.20
N TRP A 167 -11.56 -7.77 -1.96
CA TRP A 167 -12.23 -8.56 -2.98
C TRP A 167 -13.75 -8.62 -2.73
N SER A 168 -14.32 -7.60 -2.09
CA SER A 168 -15.76 -7.49 -1.82
C SER A 168 -16.64 -7.60 -3.08
N ARG A 169 -16.11 -7.18 -4.23
CA ARG A 169 -16.77 -7.33 -5.54
C ARG A 169 -16.84 -8.77 -6.03
N TYR A 170 -16.00 -9.66 -5.50
CA TYR A 170 -15.86 -11.06 -5.90
C TYR A 170 -15.78 -11.95 -4.66
N PRO A 171 -16.85 -12.01 -3.85
CA PRO A 171 -16.86 -12.79 -2.61
C PRO A 171 -16.59 -14.27 -2.91
N THR A 172 -15.67 -14.87 -2.17
CA THR A 172 -15.31 -16.29 -2.31
C THR A 172 -15.43 -16.96 -0.95
N TYR A 173 -15.97 -18.18 -0.91
CA TYR A 173 -16.02 -18.96 0.33
C TYR A 173 -14.59 -19.22 0.85
N ALA A 174 -14.31 -18.77 2.07
CA ALA A 174 -13.08 -19.08 2.76
C ALA A 174 -13.23 -20.44 3.46
N SER A 175 -12.26 -21.33 3.25
CA SER A 175 -12.13 -22.52 4.08
C SER A 175 -11.64 -22.16 5.49
N ASP A 176 -12.14 -22.85 6.52
CA ASP A 176 -11.79 -22.65 7.94
C ASP A 176 -10.29 -22.56 8.22
N TRP A 177 -9.47 -23.32 7.49
CA TRP A 177 -8.02 -23.33 7.68
C TRP A 177 -7.38 -21.98 7.31
N ILE A 178 -7.93 -21.24 6.35
CA ILE A 178 -7.43 -19.92 5.96
C ILE A 178 -7.80 -18.89 7.03
N MET A 179 -9.04 -18.93 7.54
CA MET A 179 -9.46 -18.06 8.64
C MET A 179 -8.57 -18.27 9.87
N LYS A 180 -8.29 -19.53 10.23
CA LYS A 180 -7.33 -19.85 11.31
C LYS A 180 -5.92 -19.38 11.01
N SER A 181 -5.47 -19.46 9.75
CA SER A 181 -4.15 -18.99 9.35
C SER A 181 -4.04 -17.47 9.40
N LEU A 182 -5.10 -16.72 9.08
CA LEU A 182 -5.11 -15.25 9.17
C LEU A 182 -5.18 -14.81 10.64
N ALA A 183 -6.06 -15.44 11.44
CA ALA A 183 -6.22 -15.14 12.87
C ALA A 183 -5.02 -15.55 13.72
N GLY A 184 -4.38 -16.69 13.42
CA GLY A 184 -3.18 -17.18 14.12
C GLY A 184 -1.88 -16.46 13.74
N ASN A 185 -1.96 -15.48 12.83
CA ASN A 185 -0.85 -14.67 12.36
C ASN A 185 -0.85 -13.26 13.01
N THR A 186 -1.20 -13.13 14.28
CA THR A 186 -0.71 -11.99 15.08
C THR A 186 0.80 -12.05 15.08
N MET A 187 1.44 -11.19 14.29
CA MET A 187 2.89 -11.04 14.24
C MET A 187 3.30 -10.10 15.37
N ASP A 188 4.57 -10.11 15.77
CA ASP A 188 5.02 -9.32 16.92
C ASP A 188 4.65 -7.83 16.78
N GLN A 189 4.66 -7.30 15.54
CA GLN A 189 4.34 -5.89 15.23
C GLN A 189 3.13 -5.69 14.31
N TRP A 190 2.57 -6.75 13.71
CA TRP A 190 1.47 -6.64 12.74
C TRP A 190 0.25 -7.47 13.17
N GLU A 191 -0.92 -6.95 12.85
CA GLU A 191 -2.20 -7.61 13.01
C GLU A 191 -2.90 -7.75 11.66
N ALA A 192 -3.86 -8.68 11.62
CA ALA A 192 -4.72 -8.90 10.48
C ALA A 192 -6.17 -8.83 10.95
N ASP A 193 -6.98 -8.04 10.26
CA ASP A 193 -8.42 -7.93 10.48
C ASP A 193 -9.15 -8.35 9.21
N ALA A 194 -10.02 -9.34 9.33
CA ALA A 194 -10.70 -9.97 8.20
C ALA A 194 -12.19 -9.62 8.27
N TRP A 195 -12.77 -9.13 7.17
CA TRP A 195 -14.18 -8.77 7.13
C TRP A 195 -15.00 -9.76 6.31
N LEU A 196 -16.18 -10.07 6.84
CA LEU A 196 -17.17 -10.92 6.21
C LEU A 196 -18.30 -10.04 5.66
N ASP A 197 -18.95 -10.49 4.59
CA ASP A 197 -20.23 -9.91 4.16
C ASP A 197 -21.40 -10.42 5.00
N ASP A 198 -22.62 -9.97 4.67
CA ASP A 198 -23.87 -10.36 5.34
C ASP A 198 -24.15 -11.88 5.30
N TRP A 199 -23.50 -12.60 4.38
CA TRP A 199 -23.63 -14.05 4.21
C TRP A 199 -22.52 -14.82 4.96
N GLY A 200 -21.65 -14.13 5.69
CA GLY A 200 -20.50 -14.72 6.38
C GLY A 200 -19.36 -15.09 5.44
N VAL A 201 -19.33 -14.57 4.20
CA VAL A 201 -18.29 -14.83 3.23
C VAL A 201 -17.18 -13.80 3.39
N LEU A 202 -15.93 -14.28 3.48
CA LEU A 202 -14.77 -13.41 3.59
C LEU A 202 -14.60 -12.59 2.31
N THR A 203 -14.61 -11.27 2.47
CA THR A 203 -14.57 -10.28 1.38
C THR A 203 -13.33 -9.40 1.40
N GLY A 204 -12.52 -9.50 2.46
CA GLY A 204 -11.17 -8.97 2.43
C GLY A 204 -10.44 -9.03 3.76
N VAL A 205 -9.22 -8.48 3.77
CA VAL A 205 -8.36 -8.42 4.95
C VAL A 205 -7.51 -7.16 4.97
N ALA A 206 -7.36 -6.58 6.15
CA ALA A 206 -6.43 -5.48 6.42
C ALA A 206 -5.27 -6.00 7.25
N PHE A 207 -4.05 -5.76 6.80
CA PHE A 207 -2.84 -5.94 7.58
C PHE A 207 -2.37 -4.58 8.08
N PHE A 208 -2.13 -4.41 9.37
CA PHE A 208 -1.70 -3.13 9.93
C PHE A 208 -0.72 -3.31 11.08
N LYS A 209 0.10 -2.28 11.34
CA LYS A 209 1.00 -2.26 12.48
C LYS A 209 0.21 -2.05 13.79
N LYS A 210 0.57 -2.79 14.84
CA LYS A 210 -0.08 -2.72 16.17
C LYS A 210 -0.09 -1.32 16.78
N GLU A 211 0.93 -0.51 16.51
CA GLU A 211 0.97 0.89 16.97
C GLU A 211 -0.18 1.75 16.43
N LEU A 212 -0.95 1.24 15.47
CA LEU A 212 -2.09 1.91 14.84
C LEU A 212 -3.45 1.39 15.35
N GLU A 213 -3.48 0.47 16.32
CA GLU A 213 -4.72 -0.04 16.95
C GLU A 213 -5.71 1.07 17.35
N PRO A 214 -5.26 2.22 17.92
CA PRO A 214 -6.16 3.32 18.29
C PRO A 214 -6.87 4.01 17.11
N LEU A 215 -6.43 3.78 15.87
CA LEU A 215 -7.00 4.38 14.66
C LEU A 215 -7.89 3.41 13.88
N ARG A 216 -8.07 2.17 14.36
CA ARG A 216 -8.77 1.08 13.65
C ARG A 216 -10.19 1.45 13.19
N THR A 217 -10.91 2.26 13.96
CA THR A 217 -12.28 2.72 13.64
C THR A 217 -12.35 3.70 12.47
N LEU A 218 -11.28 4.42 12.13
CA LEU A 218 -11.30 5.43 11.06
C LEU A 218 -11.07 4.87 9.66
N TRP A 219 -10.71 3.59 9.52
CA TRP A 219 -10.36 2.97 8.23
C TRP A 219 -11.47 2.09 7.65
N LEU A 220 -12.48 1.75 8.46
CA LEU A 220 -13.58 0.85 8.08
C LEU A 220 -14.91 1.59 7.85
N ASP A 221 -14.95 2.90 8.12
CA ASP A 221 -16.17 3.73 8.10
C ASP A 221 -16.26 4.71 6.90
N ASP A 222 -15.37 4.60 5.88
CA ASP A 222 -15.44 5.36 4.63
C ASP A 222 -15.97 4.52 3.45
#